data_AF-R7I2W0-F1
#
_entry.id   AF-R7I2W0-F1
#
_cell.length_a   1.000
_cell.length_b   1.000
_cell.length_c   1.000
_cell.angle_alpha   90.00
_cell.angle_beta   90.00
_cell.angle_gamma   90.00
#
_symmetry.space_group_name_H-M   'P 1'
#
loop_
_entity.id
_entity.type
_entity.pdbx_description
1 polymer ?
#
loop_
_entity_poly.entity_id
_entity_poly.type
_entity_poly.pdbx_seq_one_letter_code
_entity_poly.pdbx_strand_id
1 'polypeptide(L)'
;MRQYQIFKCDNSINSLDKFKKFVKCHDCPELTLNLSSLNIFDAAKFVLLSSAYHYQKYPSGKIKYQVESDDIKNLVLDFAGPNLEFV
;
A
#
# COMPACT_ATOMS: atom_id res chain seq x y z
N MET A 1 -2.06 3.02 -23.33
CA MET A 1 -0.87 2.76 -22.49
C MET A 1 -1.24 3.13 -21.05
N ARG A 2 -1.41 2.17 -20.13
CA ARG A 2 -1.71 2.47 -18.72
C ARG A 2 -0.46 3.07 -18.08
N GLN A 3 -0.48 4.36 -17.73
CA GLN A 3 0.55 4.94 -16.89
C GLN A 3 0.45 4.26 -15.52
N TYR A 4 1.47 3.48 -15.14
CA TYR A 4 1.57 2.95 -13.79
C TYR A 4 1.72 4.13 -12.85
N GLN A 5 0.68 4.42 -12.07
CA GLN A 5 0.77 5.42 -11.02
C GLN A 5 1.62 4.84 -9.89
N ILE A 6 2.74 5.48 -9.61
CA ILE A 6 3.66 5.11 -8.53
C ILE A 6 3.49 6.15 -7.43
N PHE A 7 3.09 5.70 -6.25
CA PHE A 7 3.11 6.53 -5.06
C PHE A 7 4.31 6.12 -4.20
N LYS A 8 5.22 7.08 -3.99
CA LYS A 8 6.40 6.88 -3.16
C LYS A 8 6.07 7.24 -1.73
N CYS A 9 6.26 6.30 -0.81
CA CYS A 9 6.14 6.60 0.61
C CYS A 9 7.33 7.41 1.07
N ASP A 10 7.09 8.28 2.05
CA ASP A 10 8.12 8.99 2.80
C ASP A 10 7.92 8.71 4.29
N ASN A 11 8.98 8.83 5.10
CA ASN A 11 8.91 8.69 6.57
C ASN A 11 8.22 9.89 7.25
N SER A 12 7.34 10.60 6.54
CA SER A 12 6.60 11.69 7.14
C SER A 12 5.41 11.14 7.94
N ILE A 13 5.09 11.80 9.05
CA ILE A 13 3.95 11.48 9.93
C ILE A 13 2.61 11.43 9.14
N ASN A 14 2.55 12.13 8.00
CA ASN A 14 1.34 12.31 7.20
C ASN A 14 1.31 11.47 5.92
N SER A 15 2.16 10.45 5.79
CA SER A 15 2.27 9.63 4.57
C SER A 15 0.92 9.02 4.15
N LEU A 16 0.12 8.53 5.11
CA LEU A 16 -1.21 7.96 4.84
C LEU A 16 -2.21 9.02 4.35
N ASP A 17 -2.20 10.23 4.88
CA ASP A 17 -3.10 11.29 4.44
C ASP A 17 -2.74 11.79 3.04
N LYS A 18 -1.44 11.84 2.71
CA LYS A 18 -0.97 12.09 1.35
C LYS A 18 -1.48 11.00 0.39
N PHE A 19 -1.40 9.73 0.80
CA PHE A 19 -1.94 8.62 0.01
C PHE A 19 -3.45 8.73 -0.20
N LYS A 20 -4.23 9.00 0.85
CA LYS A 20 -5.69 9.19 0.72
C LYS A 20 -6.04 10.32 -0.24
N LYS A 21 -5.34 11.46 -0.13
CA LYS A 21 -5.50 12.59 -1.07
C LYS A 21 -5.14 12.16 -2.50
N PHE A 22 -4.06 11.44 -2.69
CA PHE A 22 -3.64 10.93 -4.00
C PHE A 22 -4.73 10.05 -4.62
N VAL A 23 -5.22 9.04 -3.89
CA VAL A 23 -6.28 8.13 -4.33
C VAL A 23 -7.59 8.86 -4.61
N LYS A 24 -7.91 9.91 -3.84
CA LYS A 24 -9.12 10.72 -4.06
C LYS A 24 -9.02 11.52 -5.38
N CYS A 25 -7.89 12.18 -5.61
CA CYS A 25 -7.70 13.09 -6.75
C CYS A 25 -7.39 12.39 -8.08
N HIS A 26 -6.96 11.13 -8.05
CA HIS A 26 -6.56 10.39 -9.26
C HIS A 26 -7.43 9.15 -9.48
N ASP A 27 -7.68 8.83 -10.75
CA ASP A 27 -8.20 7.54 -11.15
C ASP A 27 -7.06 6.52 -11.19
N CYS A 28 -7.02 5.63 -10.20
CA CYS A 28 -5.88 4.76 -9.90
C CYS A 28 -6.29 3.34 -9.49
N PRO A 29 -7.07 2.61 -10.31
CA PRO A 29 -7.48 1.25 -10.01
C PRO A 29 -6.29 0.28 -9.92
N GLU A 30 -5.18 0.57 -10.61
CA GLU A 30 -3.90 -0.11 -10.44
C GLU A 30 -2.85 0.89 -9.91
N LEU A 31 -2.26 0.59 -8.76
CA LEU A 31 -1.34 1.49 -8.06
C LEU A 31 -0.11 0.73 -7.57
N THR A 32 1.08 1.31 -7.75
CA THR A 32 2.32 0.77 -7.16
C THR A 32 2.75 1.63 -5.98
N LEU A 33 2.95 1.02 -4.83
CA LEU A 33 3.42 1.65 -3.60
C LEU A 33 4.88 1.31 -3.38
N ASN A 34 5.74 2.32 -3.35
CA ASN A 34 7.14 2.13 -2.98
C ASN A 34 7.29 2.34 -1.46
N LEU A 35 7.71 1.29 -0.76
CA LEU A 35 7.87 1.23 0.69
C LEU A 35 9.34 1.28 1.12
N SER A 36 10.29 1.48 0.20
CA SER A 36 11.74 1.38 0.47
C SER A 36 12.24 2.30 1.59
N SER A 37 11.54 3.42 1.85
CA SER A 37 11.93 4.34 2.92
C SER A 37 11.44 3.93 4.31
N LEU A 38 10.46 3.03 4.40
CA LEU A 38 9.76 2.69 5.64
C LEU A 38 10.50 1.59 6.40
N ASN A 39 10.47 1.64 7.73
CA ASN A 39 10.81 0.48 8.53
C ASN A 39 9.67 -0.55 8.49
N ILE A 40 9.91 -1.75 9.04
CA ILE A 40 8.96 -2.87 8.98
C ILE A 40 7.60 -2.56 9.62
N PHE A 41 7.57 -1.85 10.74
CA PHE A 41 6.32 -1.52 11.43
C PHE A 41 5.51 -0.46 10.67
N ASP A 42 6.19 0.57 10.17
CA ASP A 42 5.56 1.60 9.36
C ASP A 42 5.05 1.02 8.03
N ALA A 43 5.81 0.11 7.42
CA ALA A 43 5.39 -0.61 6.23
C ALA A 43 4.14 -1.47 6.49
N ALA A 44 4.11 -2.25 7.58
CA ALA A 44 2.95 -3.07 7.97
C ALA A 44 1.67 -2.21 8.09
N LYS A 45 1.78 -1.14 8.88
CA LYS A 45 0.68 -0.19 9.11
C LYS A 45 0.22 0.43 7.80
N PHE A 46 1.15 0.87 6.97
CA PHE A 46 0.84 1.52 5.71
C PHE A 46 0.17 0.55 4.72
N VAL A 47 0.68 -0.67 4.58
CA VAL A 47 0.14 -1.73 3.71
C VAL A 47 -1.32 -2.02 4.06
N LEU A 48 -1.61 -2.27 5.34
CA LEU A 48 -2.97 -2.55 5.82
C LEU A 48 -3.94 -1.39 5.53
N LEU A 49 -3.57 -0.17 5.96
CA LEU A 49 -4.46 0.99 5.86
C LEU A 49 -4.63 1.47 4.41
N SER A 50 -3.57 1.42 3.61
CA SER A 50 -3.64 1.77 2.18
C SER A 50 -4.46 0.77 1.39
N SER A 51 -4.32 -0.53 1.68
CA SER A 51 -5.13 -1.60 1.09
C SER A 51 -6.61 -1.42 1.39
N ALA A 52 -6.97 -1.27 2.68
CA ALA A 52 -8.36 -1.08 3.09
C ALA A 52 -8.99 0.17 2.45
N TYR A 53 -8.27 1.29 2.43
CA TYR A 53 -8.79 2.53 1.84
C TYR A 53 -8.92 2.44 0.31
N HIS A 54 -7.96 1.82 -0.38
CA HIS A 54 -8.02 1.66 -1.83
C HIS A 54 -9.16 0.73 -2.25
N TYR A 55 -9.37 -0.38 -1.53
CA TYR A 55 -10.48 -1.31 -1.76
C TYR A 55 -11.85 -0.62 -1.67
N GLN A 56 -12.03 0.35 -0.76
CA GLN A 56 -13.27 1.12 -0.66
C GLN A 56 -13.61 1.88 -1.95
N LYS A 57 -12.61 2.38 -2.68
CA LYS A 57 -12.80 3.10 -3.95
C LYS A 57 -12.77 2.17 -5.16
N TYR A 58 -11.93 1.13 -5.13
CA TYR A 58 -11.72 0.19 -6.23
C TYR A 58 -11.74 -1.26 -5.70
N PRO A 59 -12.92 -1.88 -5.53
CA PRO A 59 -13.02 -3.24 -5.00
C PRO A 59 -12.27 -4.29 -5.83
N SER A 60 -12.21 -4.09 -7.15
CA SER A 60 -11.44 -4.95 -8.07
C SER A 60 -10.05 -4.38 -8.40
N GLY A 61 -9.65 -3.32 -7.71
CA GLY A 61 -8.36 -2.66 -7.87
C GLY A 61 -7.21 -3.53 -7.37
N LYS A 62 -6.00 -3.21 -7.83
CA LYS A 62 -4.79 -3.92 -7.43
C LYS A 62 -3.73 -2.94 -6.95
N ILE A 63 -3.16 -3.25 -5.78
CA ILE A 63 -1.96 -2.59 -5.28
C ILE A 63 -0.77 -3.53 -5.50
N LYS A 64 0.30 -2.98 -6.04
CA LYS A 64 1.62 -3.63 -6.12
C LYS A 64 2.55 -2.94 -5.12
N TYR A 65 3.37 -3.71 -4.42
CA TYR A 65 4.33 -3.18 -3.46
C TYR A 65 5.75 -3.33 -4.00
N GLN A 66 6.51 -2.24 -3.99
CA GLN A 66 7.95 -2.24 -4.24
C GLN A 66 8.66 -2.06 -2.89
N VAL A 67 9.49 -3.03 -2.55
CA VAL A 67 10.22 -3.13 -1.28
C VAL A 67 11.67 -3.50 -1.58
N GLU A 68 12.61 -2.98 -0.77
CA GLU A 68 14.03 -3.32 -0.87
C GLU A 68 14.48 -4.33 0.19
N SER A 69 13.75 -4.44 1.30
CA SER A 69 14.02 -5.37 2.39
C SER A 69 13.21 -6.67 2.23
N ASP A 70 13.89 -7.81 2.34
CA ASP A 70 13.24 -9.13 2.35
C ASP A 70 12.32 -9.32 3.56
N ASP A 71 12.62 -8.70 4.71
CA ASP A 71 11.75 -8.77 5.88
C ASP A 71 10.40 -8.07 5.61
N ILE A 72 10.44 -6.89 4.99
CA ILE A 72 9.22 -6.17 4.60
C ILE A 72 8.47 -6.95 3.51
N LYS A 73 9.19 -7.58 2.59
CA LYS A 73 8.59 -8.43 1.55
C LYS A 73 7.86 -9.62 2.15
N ASN A 74 8.48 -10.35 3.09
CA ASN A 74 7.87 -11.49 3.77
C ASN A 74 6.64 -11.06 4.57
N LEU A 75 6.73 -9.95 5.30
CA LEU A 75 5.60 -9.36 6.00
C LEU A 75 4.43 -9.04 5.07
N VAL A 76 4.68 -8.40 3.92
CA VAL A 76 3.63 -8.08 2.94
C VAL A 76 2.99 -9.36 2.38
N LEU A 77 3.79 -10.41 2.15
CA LEU A 77 3.29 -11.71 1.69
C LEU A 77 2.41 -12.37 2.76
N ASP A 78 2.77 -12.26 4.04
CA ASP A 78 1.97 -12.79 5.15
C ASP A 78 0.62 -12.09 5.27
N PHE A 79 0.56 -10.76 5.05
CA PHE A 79 -0.70 -10.02 4.96
C PHE A 79 -1.50 -10.32 3.69
N ALA A 80 -0.84 -10.74 2.62
CA ALA A 80 -1.51 -11.17 1.39
C ALA A 80 -2.05 -12.61 1.48
N GLY A 81 -1.63 -13.38 2.48
CA GLY A 81 -2.15 -14.70 2.80
C GLY A 81 -3.45 -14.65 3.61
N PRO A 82 -4.33 -15.65 3.50
CA PRO A 82 -5.63 -15.68 4.19
C PRO A 82 -5.55 -15.96 5.71
N ASN A 83 -4.41 -15.72 6.36
CA ASN A 83 -4.16 -16.07 7.77
C ASN A 83 -4.85 -15.13 8.78
N LEU A 84 -5.84 -14.35 8.36
CA LEU A 84 -6.69 -13.54 9.23
C LEU A 84 -8.03 -14.25 9.43
N GLU A 85 -8.14 -14.96 10.55
CA GLU A 85 -9.40 -15.51 11.03
C GLU A 85 -10.10 -14.45 11.90
N PHE A 86 -11.33 -14.07 11.54
CA PHE A 86 -12.21 -13.30 12.41
C PHE A 86 -12.99 -14.29 13.28
N VAL A 87 -12.97 -14.10 14.60
CA VAL A 87 -13.79 -14.84 15.59
C VAL A 87 -15.05 -14.07 15.90
#